data_AF-A0AA35SGI5-F1
#
_entry.id   AF-A0AA35SGI5-F1
#
_cell.length_a   1.000
_cell.length_b   1.000
_cell.length_c   1.000
_cell.angle_alpha   90.00
_cell.angle_beta   90.00
_cell.angle_gamma   90.00
#
_symmetry.space_group_name_H-M   'P 1'
#
loop_
_entity.id
_entity.type
_entity.pdbx_description
1 polymer ?
#
loop_
_entity_poly.entity_id
_entity_poly.type
_entity_poly.pdbx_seq_one_letter_code
_entity_poly.pdbx_strand_id
1 'polypeptide(L)'
;MLYIDNPVGTGFSFTNESGGYSVDETQVGINLYSALTQFFTVYSEYLDSDFYVTGESYAGKYVPAIAYKIHQENQGTPKVKINLRGVAIGDGLVDPVNMFNGYGDLVFQFGMVDEMKKLTSTITRRKELTS
;
A
#
# COMPACT_ATOMS: atom_id res chain seq x y z
N MET A 1 1.96 5.71 17.93
CA MET A 1 1.44 4.84 16.85
C MET A 1 0.08 5.39 16.43
N LEU A 2 -0.13 5.59 15.14
CA LEU A 2 -1.40 6.04 14.56
C LEU A 2 -1.92 4.94 13.64
N TYR A 3 -3.16 4.51 13.84
CA TYR A 3 -3.85 3.55 12.97
C TYR A 3 -4.92 4.29 12.20
N ILE A 4 -5.01 4.02 10.90
CA ILE A 4 -5.94 4.69 9.99
C ILE A 4 -6.69 3.61 9.21
N ASP A 5 -8.01 3.61 9.32
CA ASP A 5 -8.87 2.83 8.43
C ASP A 5 -8.80 3.44 7.03
N ASN A 6 -8.23 2.71 6.07
CA ASN A 6 -7.97 3.18 4.71
C ASN A 6 -8.05 2.02 3.71
N PRO A 7 -8.58 2.25 2.49
CA PRO A 7 -9.15 3.51 1.97
C PRO A 7 -10.57 3.79 2.46
N VAL A 8 -11.16 4.90 1.99
CA VAL A 8 -12.60 5.19 2.20
C VAL A 8 -13.42 3.94 1.81
N GLY A 9 -14.31 3.51 2.71
CA GLY A 9 -15.05 2.24 2.64
C GLY A 9 -14.51 1.16 3.60
N THR A 10 -13.33 1.35 4.17
CA THR A 10 -12.74 0.42 5.15
C THR A 10 -13.13 0.81 6.56
N GLY A 11 -13.59 -0.16 7.36
CA GLY A 11 -13.86 0.04 8.79
C GLY A 11 -14.80 1.21 9.06
N PHE A 12 -14.31 2.22 9.78
CA PHE A 12 -15.04 3.45 10.12
C PHE A 12 -14.80 4.62 9.16
N SER A 13 -14.00 4.45 8.10
CA SER A 13 -13.83 5.45 7.05
C SER A 13 -14.93 5.26 6.00
N PHE A 14 -15.86 6.21 5.87
CA PHE A 14 -17.01 6.11 4.97
C PHE A 14 -17.25 7.39 4.15
N THR A 15 -18.08 7.27 3.12
CA THR A 15 -18.56 8.38 2.29
C THR A 15 -20.03 8.16 1.92
N ASN A 16 -20.78 9.25 1.76
CA ASN A 16 -22.15 9.24 1.25
C ASN A 16 -22.20 9.47 -0.28
N GLU A 17 -21.06 9.78 -0.89
CA GLU A 17 -20.96 10.05 -2.32
C GLU A 17 -20.56 8.79 -3.08
N SER A 18 -21.26 8.49 -4.17
CA SER A 18 -20.97 7.31 -5.00
C SER A 18 -19.56 7.32 -5.60
N GLY A 19 -19.00 8.50 -5.84
CA GLY A 19 -17.64 8.71 -6.33
C GLY A 19 -16.57 8.88 -5.25
N GLY A 20 -16.91 8.71 -3.96
CA GLY A 20 -15.98 8.97 -2.86
C GLY A 20 -15.00 7.83 -2.56
N TYR A 21 -15.15 6.68 -3.19
CA TYR A 21 -14.24 5.53 -3.03
C TYR A 21 -13.01 5.70 -3.91
N SER A 22 -11.83 5.44 -3.36
CA SER A 22 -10.57 5.46 -4.12
C SER A 22 -10.54 4.31 -5.13
N VAL A 23 -10.29 4.61 -6.40
CA VAL A 23 -10.23 3.60 -7.46
C VAL A 23 -8.82 3.16 -7.84
N ASP A 24 -7.80 3.83 -7.31
CA ASP A 24 -6.38 3.50 -7.52
C ASP A 24 -5.51 3.97 -6.34
N GLU A 25 -4.27 3.48 -6.29
CA GLU A 25 -3.29 3.82 -5.25
C GLU A 25 -2.91 5.31 -5.24
N THR A 26 -3.03 6.02 -6.37
CA THR A 26 -2.74 7.46 -6.43
C THR A 26 -3.75 8.22 -5.59
N GLN A 27 -5.04 7.90 -5.75
CA GLN A 27 -6.12 8.48 -4.95
C GLN A 27 -6.00 8.10 -3.47
N VAL A 28 -5.62 6.85 -3.18
CA VAL A 28 -5.32 6.43 -1.79
C VAL A 28 -4.21 7.30 -1.18
N GLY A 29 -3.09 7.51 -1.89
CA GLY A 29 -2.00 8.36 -1.44
C GLY A 29 -2.43 9.82 -1.22
N ILE A 30 -3.25 10.38 -2.11
CA ILE A 30 -3.81 11.74 -1.97
C ILE A 30 -4.70 11.84 -0.73
N ASN A 31 -5.63 10.90 -0.54
CA ASN A 31 -6.58 10.91 0.57
C ASN A 31 -5.88 10.73 1.92
N LEU A 32 -4.93 9.78 2.01
CA LEU A 32 -4.11 9.60 3.21
C LEU A 32 -3.28 10.84 3.52
N TYR A 33 -2.69 11.50 2.51
CA TYR A 33 -1.92 12.72 2.71
C TYR A 33 -2.78 13.87 3.24
N SER A 34 -4.00 14.00 2.72
CA SER A 34 -4.98 14.95 3.23
C SER A 34 -5.34 14.67 4.70
N ALA A 35 -5.56 13.40 5.06
CA ALA A 35 -5.85 13.01 6.44
C ALA A 35 -4.66 13.29 7.38
N LEU A 36 -3.43 12.98 6.97
CA LEU A 36 -2.22 13.25 7.74
C LEU A 36 -1.96 14.75 7.90
N THR A 37 -2.19 15.54 6.84
CA THR A 37 -2.06 17.00 6.91
C THR A 37 -3.01 17.58 7.95
N GLN A 38 -4.26 17.11 7.99
CA GLN A 38 -5.23 17.51 9.01
C GLN A 38 -4.81 17.03 10.41
N PHE A 39 -4.35 15.78 10.54
CA PHE A 39 -3.85 15.23 11.79
C PHE A 39 -2.73 16.10 12.38
N PHE A 40 -1.70 16.43 11.60
CA PHE A 40 -0.59 17.27 12.06
C PHE A 40 -0.95 18.75 12.22
N THR A 41 -2.03 19.22 11.60
CA THR A 41 -2.58 20.55 11.88
C THR A 41 -3.21 20.60 13.28
N VAL A 42 -3.93 19.54 13.66
CA VAL A 42 -4.56 19.43 14.99
C VAL A 42 -3.55 19.09 16.08
N TYR A 43 -2.62 18.18 15.80
CA TYR A 43 -1.60 17.69 16.73
C TYR A 43 -0.20 18.16 16.31
N SER A 44 -0.02 19.47 16.29
CA SER A 44 1.21 20.13 15.84
C SER A 44 2.46 19.75 16.66
N GLU A 45 2.28 19.27 17.89
CA GLU A 45 3.34 18.82 18.78
C GLU A 45 4.15 17.62 18.22
N TYR A 46 3.60 16.89 17.24
CA TYR A 46 4.29 15.77 16.60
C TYR A 46 5.04 16.15 15.31
N LEU A 47 4.98 17.41 14.85
CA LEU A 47 5.57 17.81 13.57
C LEU A 47 7.08 17.57 13.47
N ASP A 48 7.80 17.78 14.59
CA ASP A 48 9.24 17.56 14.65
C ASP A 48 9.61 16.09 14.90
N SER A 49 8.63 15.22 15.17
CA SER A 49 8.88 13.80 15.40
C SER A 49 9.29 13.11 14.10
N ASP A 50 10.17 12.12 14.20
CA ASP A 50 10.48 11.25 13.07
C ASP A 50 9.24 10.42 12.69
N PHE A 51 8.80 10.56 11.44
CA PHE A 51 7.60 9.91 10.94
C PHE A 51 7.96 8.71 10.06
N TYR A 52 7.34 7.57 10.33
CA TYR A 52 7.52 6.33 9.58
C TYR A 52 6.17 5.84 9.08
N VAL A 53 6.11 5.40 7.83
CA VAL A 53 4.91 4.75 7.28
C VAL A 53 5.14 3.25 7.26
N THR A 54 4.28 2.52 7.96
CA THR A 54 4.39 1.07 8.08
C THR A 54 3.09 0.37 7.70
N GLY A 55 3.17 -0.83 7.12
CA GLY A 55 1.99 -1.64 6.82
C GLY A 55 2.33 -3.06 6.39
N GLU A 56 1.31 -3.88 6.20
CA GLU A 56 1.43 -5.29 5.83
C GLU A 56 0.56 -5.65 4.62
N SER A 57 0.89 -6.73 3.91
CA SER A 57 0.04 -7.33 2.87
C SER A 57 -0.22 -6.35 1.72
N TYR A 58 -1.47 -5.98 1.42
CA TYR A 58 -1.77 -5.01 0.35
C TYR A 58 -1.22 -3.61 0.67
N ALA A 59 -0.82 -3.33 1.90
CA ALA A 59 -0.08 -2.12 2.22
C ALA A 59 1.29 -2.05 1.53
N GLY A 60 1.77 -3.13 0.90
CA GLY A 60 2.85 -3.09 -0.08
C GLY A 60 2.59 -2.12 -1.25
N LYS A 61 1.32 -1.78 -1.50
CA LYS A 61 0.89 -0.73 -2.42
C LYS A 61 0.66 0.61 -1.72
N TYR A 62 -0.01 0.61 -0.57
CA TYR A 62 -0.38 1.84 0.13
C TYR A 62 0.81 2.57 0.75
N VAL A 63 1.75 1.86 1.37
CA VAL A 63 2.92 2.45 2.04
C VAL A 63 3.78 3.25 1.05
N PRO A 64 4.17 2.70 -0.12
CA PRO A 64 4.86 3.50 -1.14
C PRO A 64 4.02 4.66 -1.66
N ALA A 65 2.71 4.48 -1.86
CA ALA A 65 1.84 5.53 -2.39
C ALA A 65 1.80 6.77 -1.49
N ILE A 66 1.58 6.61 -0.18
CA ILE A 66 1.58 7.74 0.75
C ILE A 66 2.99 8.30 0.98
N ALA A 67 4.01 7.44 1.08
CA ALA A 67 5.39 7.91 1.26
C ALA A 67 5.86 8.75 0.06
N TYR A 68 5.53 8.32 -1.16
CA TYR A 68 5.81 9.07 -2.38
C TYR A 68 5.07 10.40 -2.41
N LYS A 69 3.78 10.41 -2.04
CA LYS A 69 2.99 11.65 -1.96
C LYS A 69 3.59 12.65 -0.96
N ILE A 70 3.96 12.20 0.25
CA ILE A 70 4.65 13.05 1.23
C ILE A 70 5.96 13.58 0.67
N HIS A 71 6.77 12.72 0.03
CA HIS A 71 8.05 13.12 -0.55
C HIS A 71 7.89 14.22 -1.60
N GLN A 72 6.91 14.09 -2.50
CA GLN A 72 6.60 15.09 -3.53
C GLN A 72 6.21 16.44 -2.92
N GLU A 73 5.27 16.45 -1.98
CA GLU A 73 4.77 17.68 -1.35
C GLU A 73 5.87 18.38 -0.54
N ASN A 74 6.77 17.62 0.09
CA ASN A 74 7.92 18.14 0.80
C ASN A 74 8.99 18.80 -0.11
N GLN A 75 8.99 18.56 -1.43
CA GLN A 75 9.88 19.27 -2.36
C GLN A 75 9.43 20.71 -2.64
N GLY A 76 8.16 21.03 -2.37
CA GLY A 76 7.61 22.37 -2.53
C GLY A 76 7.67 23.18 -1.24
N THR A 77 6.64 24.01 -1.04
CA THR A 77 6.42 24.77 0.20
C THR A 77 5.12 24.30 0.84
N PRO A 78 5.12 23.12 1.49
CA PRO A 78 3.90 22.58 2.06
C PRO A 78 3.47 23.41 3.27
N LYS A 79 2.15 23.53 3.50
CA LYS A 79 1.62 24.14 4.72
C LYS A 79 2.03 23.38 5.98
N VAL A 80 2.15 22.06 5.85
CA VAL A 80 2.52 21.11 6.89
C VAL A 80 3.63 20.24 6.32
N LYS A 81 4.86 20.37 6.83
CA LYS A 81 5.99 19.55 6.39
C LYS A 81 6.08 18.30 7.26
N ILE A 82 5.76 17.14 6.70
CA ILE A 82 5.81 15.86 7.43
C ILE A 82 7.26 15.34 7.40
N ASN A 83 7.87 15.12 8.57
CA ASN A 83 9.25 14.64 8.72
C ASN A 83 9.38 13.13 8.44
N LEU A 84 9.11 12.71 7.20
CA LEU A 84 9.21 11.32 6.76
C LEU A 84 10.67 10.83 6.79
N ARG A 85 10.95 9.83 7.62
CA ARG A 85 12.28 9.22 7.78
C ARG A 85 12.43 7.85 7.13
N GLY A 86 11.33 7.13 6.94
CA GLY A 86 11.41 5.81 6.33
C GLY A 86 10.07 5.13 6.20
N VAL A 87 10.14 3.93 5.62
CA VAL A 87 8.99 3.05 5.41
C VAL A 87 9.34 1.63 5.85
N ALA A 88 8.35 0.88 6.29
CA ALA A 88 8.48 -0.56 6.54
C ALA A 88 7.26 -1.31 5.99
N ILE A 89 7.49 -2.43 5.31
CA ILE A 89 6.43 -3.22 4.68
C ILE A 89 6.63 -4.68 5.09
N GLY A 90 5.67 -5.25 5.82
CA GLY A 90 5.61 -6.67 6.14
C GLY A 90 4.88 -7.45 5.06
N ASP A 91 5.44 -8.56 4.59
CA ASP A 91 4.79 -9.52 3.69
C ASP A 91 3.99 -8.87 2.53
N GLY A 92 4.56 -7.80 1.96
CA GLY A 92 3.81 -6.87 1.12
C GLY A 92 3.67 -7.33 -0.32
N LEU A 93 2.50 -7.07 -0.92
CA LEU A 93 2.29 -7.23 -2.36
C LEU A 93 2.94 -6.08 -3.14
N VAL A 94 4.26 -6.14 -3.31
CA VAL A 94 5.05 -5.06 -3.93
C VAL A 94 5.20 -5.24 -5.44
N ASP A 95 5.53 -6.45 -5.89
CA ASP A 95 5.76 -6.80 -7.29
C ASP A 95 5.01 -8.10 -7.66
N PRO A 96 3.72 -7.98 -8.01
CA PRO A 96 2.87 -9.14 -8.30
C PRO A 96 3.43 -10.04 -9.40
N VAL A 97 4.08 -9.47 -10.41
CA VAL A 97 4.59 -10.23 -11.55
C VAL A 97 5.65 -11.22 -11.07
N ASN A 98 6.68 -10.73 -10.38
CA ASN A 98 7.76 -11.57 -9.90
C ASN A 98 7.35 -12.44 -8.71
N MET A 99 6.58 -11.89 -7.76
CA MET A 99 6.11 -12.63 -6.58
C MET A 99 5.25 -13.82 -6.98
N PHE A 100 4.27 -13.61 -7.86
CA PHE A 100 3.43 -14.72 -8.24
C PHE A 100 4.21 -15.72 -9.12
N ASN A 101 5.19 -15.29 -9.93
CA ASN A 101 5.92 -16.21 -10.82
C ASN A 101 6.64 -17.31 -10.02
N GLY A 102 7.21 -16.96 -8.86
CA GLY A 102 7.82 -17.93 -7.95
C GLY A 102 6.85 -18.61 -6.98
N TYR A 103 5.58 -18.18 -6.93
CA TYR A 103 4.64 -18.68 -5.92
C TYR A 103 4.32 -20.15 -6.09
N GLY A 104 4.23 -20.64 -7.33
CA GLY A 104 4.02 -22.07 -7.63
C GLY A 104 5.19 -22.96 -7.15
N ASP A 105 6.43 -22.49 -7.29
CA ASP A 105 7.60 -23.16 -6.73
C ASP A 105 7.57 -23.16 -5.21
N LEU A 106 7.20 -22.03 -4.60
CA LEU A 106 7.12 -21.86 -3.16
C LEU A 106 6.12 -22.84 -2.53
N VAL A 107 4.88 -22.89 -3.02
CA VAL A 107 3.86 -23.78 -2.47
C VAL A 107 4.19 -25.26 -2.69
N PHE A 108 4.93 -25.59 -3.75
CA PHE A 108 5.44 -26.94 -3.99
C PHE A 108 6.53 -27.31 -2.98
N GLN A 109 7.50 -26.42 -2.74
CA GLN A 109 8.57 -26.64 -1.77
C GLN A 109 8.05 -26.79 -0.34
N PHE A 110 6.96 -26.10 0.00
CA PHE A 110 6.27 -26.29 1.28
C PHE A 110 5.38 -27.55 1.34
N GLY A 111 5.34 -28.36 0.28
CA GLY A 111 4.53 -29.58 0.23
C GLY A 111 3.02 -29.35 0.19
N MET A 112 2.58 -28.11 -0.12
CA MET A 112 1.15 -27.77 -0.20
C MET A 112 0.51 -28.23 -1.52
N VAL A 113 1.32 -28.42 -2.57
CA VAL A 113 0.88 -28.92 -3.87
C VAL A 113 1.86 -29.96 -4.43
N ASP A 114 1.35 -30.85 -5.27
CA ASP A 114 2.13 -31.83 -6.04
C ASP A 114 2.64 -31.25 -7.37
N GLU A 115 3.50 -32.00 -8.08
CA GLU A 115 4.08 -31.58 -9.36
C GLU A 115 3.02 -31.32 -10.44
N MET A 116 1.91 -32.05 -10.45
CA MET A 116 0.85 -31.89 -11.44
C MET A 116 0.14 -30.54 -11.26
N LYS A 117 -0.21 -30.20 -10.01
CA LYS A 117 -0.81 -28.91 -9.66
C LYS A 117 0.14 -27.74 -9.94
N LYS A 118 1.44 -27.92 -9.70
CA LYS A 118 2.47 -26.95 -10.07
C LYS A 118 2.48 -26.71 -11.59
N LEU A 119 2.53 -27.78 -12.39
CA LEU A 119 2.55 -27.69 -13.86
C LEU A 119 1.31 -26.99 -14.42
N THR A 120 0.12 -27.31 -13.89
CA THR A 120 -1.13 -26.66 -14.29
C THR A 120 -1.11 -25.16 -13.98
N SER A 121 -0.60 -24.74 -12.81
CA SER A 121 -0.49 -23.32 -12.45
C SER A 121 0.43 -22.54 -13.40
N THR A 122 1.55 -23.15 -13.83
CA THR A 122 2.49 -22.54 -14.78
C THR A 122 1.88 -22.40 -16.18
N ILE A 123 1.13 -23.40 -16.65
CA ILE A 123 0.52 -23.40 -17.98
C ILE A 123 -0.62 -22.39 -18.09
N THR A 124 -1.53 -22.34 -17.10
CA THR A 124 -2.64 -21.38 -17.08
C THR A 124 -2.15 -19.94 -17.12
N ARG A 125 -1.11 -19.64 -16.34
CA ARG A 125 -0.53 -18.30 -16.29
C ARG A 125 0.19 -17.88 -17.57
N ARG A 126 0.90 -18.79 -18.24
CA ARG A 126 1.53 -18.46 -19.54
C ARG A 126 0.48 -18.01 -20.55
N LYS A 127 -0.73 -18.60 -20.53
CA LYS A 127 -1.83 -18.18 -21.40
C LYS A 127 -2.30 -16.76 -21.09
N GLU A 128 -2.47 -16.42 -19.81
CA GLU A 128 -2.89 -15.07 -19.36
C GLU A 128 -1.89 -13.96 -19.68
N LEU A 129 -0.58 -14.26 -19.71
CA LEU A 129 0.46 -13.28 -20.08
C LEU A 129 0.63 -13.10 -21.59
N THR A 130 0.04 -13.98 -22.40
CA THR A 130 0.15 -13.95 -23.88
C THR A 130 -1.15 -13.53 -24.57
N SER A 131 -2.20 -13.27 -23.81
CA SER A 131 -3.51 -12.75 -24.25
C SER A 131 -3.67 -11.30 -23.86
#